data_AF-A0A173V0W1-F1
#
_entry.id   AF-A0A173V0W1-F1
#
_cell.length_a   1.000
_cell.length_b   1.000
_cell.length_c   1.000
_cell.angle_alpha   90.00
_cell.angle_beta   90.00
_cell.angle_gamma   90.00
#
_symmetry.space_group_name_H-M   'P 1'
#
loop_
_entity.id
_entity.type
_entity.pdbx_description
1 polymer ?
#
loop_
_entity_poly.entity_id
_entity_poly.type
_entity_poly.pdbx_seq_one_letter_code
_entity_poly.pdbx_strand_id
1 'polypeptide(L)'
;MSRHNEIILYGKMHKDPLIRLTDDGDFVMARFSLDTIIGDRDMQSYVDKLRYQQPWILARDSEIIEKISDYHKNDMIYLKGVLTTQEIIKRPTCPNCQSPIPIDKANATYITPIFIKRMEQNVTDAQALELLKDSCEISNQAMIVGTLCRDPQSFTSKKGKTTTNYQLAVNRKYFIKDGDPMVKTDYPWVRSYDKIAKNDAEALSTNSEVLIDGFINSRIPTRKLTCEACGHSFDWNDLPVLEIIPYSVEYLKNCKSLEEIDKEKDELAENLVDQILKE
;
A
#
# COMPACT_ATOMS: atom_id res chain seq x y z
N MET A 1 11.28 -9.79 17.70
CA MET A 1 10.70 -8.62 17.00
C MET A 1 9.24 -8.89 16.73
N SER A 2 8.38 -7.91 17.00
CA SER A 2 6.97 -8.03 16.63
C SER A 2 6.89 -8.02 15.11
N ARG A 3 6.13 -8.94 14.54
CA ARG A 3 5.90 -9.02 13.10
C ARG A 3 4.41 -9.16 12.89
N HIS A 4 3.86 -8.48 11.91
CA HIS A 4 2.51 -8.71 11.41
C HIS A 4 2.41 -8.07 10.02
N ASN A 5 1.94 -8.85 9.06
CA ASN A 5 1.62 -8.40 7.72
C ASN A 5 0.37 -9.17 7.36
N GLU A 6 -0.79 -8.51 7.39
CA GLU A 6 -2.05 -9.13 7.04
C GLU A 6 -2.90 -8.15 6.26
N ILE A 7 -3.31 -8.60 5.08
CA ILE A 7 -4.24 -7.89 4.22
C ILE A 7 -5.47 -8.77 4.03
N ILE A 8 -6.65 -8.21 4.28
CA ILE A 8 -7.94 -8.82 3.96
C ILE A 8 -8.59 -7.98 2.88
N LEU A 9 -8.98 -8.62 1.79
CA LEU A 9 -9.78 -8.00 0.75
C LEU A 9 -11.07 -8.78 0.55
N TYR A 10 -12.18 -8.07 0.47
CA TYR A 10 -13.41 -8.54 -0.15
C TYR A 10 -13.74 -7.60 -1.30
N GLY A 11 -13.67 -8.10 -2.53
CA GLY A 11 -13.72 -7.26 -3.71
C GLY A 11 -14.16 -7.99 -4.97
N LYS A 12 -14.64 -7.22 -5.95
CA LYS A 12 -15.04 -7.75 -7.26
C LYS A 12 -13.83 -7.90 -8.16
N MET A 13 -13.69 -9.03 -8.85
CA MET A 13 -12.68 -9.23 -9.88
C MET A 13 -12.84 -8.18 -11.00
N HIS A 14 -11.88 -7.27 -11.10
CA HIS A 14 -11.95 -6.11 -12.00
C HIS A 14 -11.94 -6.52 -13.48
N LYS A 15 -11.10 -7.50 -13.82
CA LYS A 15 -10.88 -8.09 -15.15
C LYS A 15 -10.49 -9.55 -14.98
N ASP A 16 -10.61 -10.31 -16.07
CA ASP A 16 -10.13 -11.69 -16.11
C ASP A 16 -8.64 -11.75 -15.70
N PRO A 17 -8.26 -12.72 -14.85
CA PRO A 17 -6.88 -12.88 -14.43
C PRO A 17 -5.94 -13.13 -15.60
N LEU A 18 -4.77 -12.48 -15.57
CA LEU A 18 -3.69 -12.78 -16.50
C LEU A 18 -2.85 -13.93 -15.92
N ILE A 19 -2.93 -15.10 -16.53
CA ILE A 19 -2.17 -16.29 -16.14
C ILE A 19 -1.02 -16.52 -17.12
N ARG A 20 0.17 -16.74 -16.57
CA ARG A 20 1.36 -17.11 -17.33
C ARG A 20 1.71 -18.56 -17.05
N LEU A 21 1.92 -19.32 -18.12
CA LEU A 21 2.39 -20.70 -18.09
C LEU A 21 3.83 -20.79 -18.61
N THR A 22 4.52 -21.88 -18.27
CA THR A 22 5.72 -22.33 -18.98
C THR A 22 5.33 -22.95 -20.32
N ASP A 23 6.33 -23.25 -21.16
CA ASP A 23 6.10 -23.96 -22.42
C ASP A 23 5.54 -25.38 -22.19
N ASP A 24 5.87 -25.98 -21.04
CA ASP A 24 5.38 -27.30 -20.60
C ASP A 24 3.96 -27.24 -19.98
N GLY A 25 3.38 -26.05 -19.84
CA GLY A 25 2.03 -25.83 -19.31
C GLY A 25 1.94 -25.62 -17.79
N ASP A 26 3.08 -25.55 -17.09
CA ASP A 26 3.11 -25.32 -15.64
C ASP A 26 2.79 -23.86 -15.28
N PHE A 27 2.10 -23.65 -14.16
CA PHE A 27 1.78 -22.31 -13.67
C PHE A 27 3.05 -21.54 -13.24
N VAL A 28 3.25 -20.35 -13.81
CA VAL A 28 4.35 -19.44 -13.43
C VAL A 28 3.85 -18.34 -12.50
N MET A 29 2.75 -17.68 -12.89
CA MET A 29 2.15 -16.61 -12.09
C MET A 29 0.75 -16.27 -12.57
N ALA A 30 -0.08 -15.75 -11.66
CA ALA A 30 -1.32 -15.05 -12.00
C ALA A 30 -1.29 -13.61 -11.49
N ARG A 31 -1.73 -12.68 -12.34
CA ARG A 31 -1.87 -11.26 -12.00
C ARG A 31 -3.32 -10.83 -12.20
N PHE A 32 -3.88 -10.19 -11.19
CA PHE A 32 -5.25 -9.68 -11.20
C PHE A 32 -5.43 -8.51 -10.22
N SER A 33 -6.61 -7.91 -10.19
CA SER A 33 -6.94 -6.85 -9.25
C SER A 33 -8.39 -6.95 -8.81
N LEU A 34 -8.66 -6.54 -7.58
CA LEU A 34 -10.00 -6.51 -7.03
C LEU A 34 -10.47 -5.05 -6.88
N ASP A 35 -11.69 -4.76 -7.29
CA ASP A 35 -12.37 -3.51 -6.95
C ASP A 35 -12.88 -3.64 -5.52
N THR A 36 -12.39 -2.78 -4.64
CA THR A 36 -12.72 -2.72 -3.21
C THR A 36 -13.23 -1.34 -2.85
N ILE A 37 -13.97 -1.23 -1.75
CA ILE A 37 -14.44 0.05 -1.23
C ILE A 37 -13.94 0.31 0.18
N ILE A 38 -13.92 1.59 0.53
CA ILE A 38 -13.64 2.07 1.88
C ILE A 38 -14.73 3.08 2.25
N GLY A 39 -15.34 2.87 3.41
CA GLY A 39 -16.28 3.80 4.01
C GLY A 39 -15.57 4.99 4.66
N ASP A 40 -16.30 6.09 4.83
CA ASP A 40 -15.85 7.23 5.62
C ASP A 40 -16.18 6.94 7.10
N ARG A 41 -15.15 6.73 7.94
CA ARG A 41 -15.33 6.33 9.34
C ARG A 41 -15.70 7.49 10.27
N ASP A 42 -15.61 8.74 9.79
CA ASP A 42 -15.89 9.95 10.57
C ASP A 42 -17.36 10.44 10.43
N MET A 43 -18.22 9.72 9.71
CA MET A 43 -19.64 10.08 9.54
C MET A 43 -20.58 9.01 10.11
N GLN A 44 -21.71 9.44 10.68
CA GLN A 44 -22.79 8.57 11.20
C GLN A 44 -23.39 7.62 10.14
N SER A 45 -23.12 7.86 8.86
CA SER A 45 -23.49 7.01 7.72
C SER A 45 -22.24 6.68 6.91
N TYR A 46 -21.80 5.42 6.97
CA TYR A 46 -20.58 4.91 6.34
C TYR A 46 -20.63 4.89 4.79
N VAL A 47 -21.81 5.15 4.20
CA VAL A 47 -22.13 4.81 2.80
C VAL A 47 -22.10 6.03 1.87
N ASP A 48 -22.12 7.26 2.39
CA ASP A 48 -22.34 8.45 1.56
C ASP A 48 -21.08 8.96 0.83
N LYS A 49 -19.89 8.49 1.22
CA LYS A 49 -18.60 8.82 0.56
C LYS A 49 -17.67 7.61 0.42
N LEU A 50 -18.11 6.63 -0.36
CA LEU A 50 -17.30 5.46 -0.68
C LEU A 50 -16.07 5.85 -1.52
N ARG A 51 -14.89 5.35 -1.11
CA ARG A 51 -13.67 5.44 -1.91
C ARG A 51 -13.36 4.09 -2.53
N TYR A 52 -13.25 4.06 -3.85
CA TYR A 52 -12.85 2.86 -4.58
C TYR A 52 -11.34 2.70 -4.58
N GLN A 53 -10.89 1.47 -4.37
CA GLN A 53 -9.49 1.08 -4.48
C GLN A 53 -9.38 -0.16 -5.34
N GLN A 54 -8.29 -0.21 -6.11
CA GLN A 54 -7.99 -1.32 -6.99
C GLN A 54 -6.60 -1.89 -6.66
N PRO A 55 -6.43 -2.53 -5.50
CA PRO A 55 -5.18 -3.22 -5.18
C PRO A 55 -4.92 -4.31 -6.22
N TRP A 56 -3.66 -4.45 -6.63
CA TRP A 56 -3.24 -5.52 -7.54
C TRP A 56 -2.56 -6.65 -6.78
N ILE A 57 -2.84 -7.86 -7.25
CA ILE A 57 -2.47 -9.12 -6.63
C ILE A 57 -1.57 -9.87 -7.59
N LEU A 58 -0.53 -10.51 -7.03
CA LEU A 58 0.37 -11.40 -7.75
C LEU A 58 0.43 -12.74 -7.01
N ALA A 59 -0.12 -13.78 -7.62
CA ALA A 59 -0.01 -15.15 -7.14
C ALA A 59 1.13 -15.87 -7.87
N ARG A 60 1.89 -16.66 -7.13
CA ARG A 60 2.87 -17.62 -7.66
C ARG A 60 2.63 -19.06 -7.20
N ASP A 61 1.86 -19.24 -6.12
CA ASP A 61 1.47 -20.56 -5.62
C ASP A 61 0.52 -21.24 -6.63
N SER A 62 0.91 -22.42 -7.10
CA SER A 62 0.20 -23.15 -8.14
C SER A 62 -1.23 -23.54 -7.74
N GLU A 63 -1.49 -23.86 -6.48
CA GLU A 63 -2.85 -24.19 -6.00
C GLU A 63 -3.76 -22.96 -6.02
N ILE A 64 -3.20 -21.79 -5.70
CA ILE A 64 -3.91 -20.52 -5.79
C ILE A 64 -4.16 -20.16 -7.26
N ILE A 65 -3.15 -20.32 -8.13
CA ILE A 65 -3.28 -20.03 -9.56
C ILE A 65 -4.33 -20.94 -10.22
N GLU A 66 -4.34 -22.23 -9.88
CA GLU A 66 -5.33 -23.19 -10.37
C GLU A 66 -6.76 -22.72 -10.04
N LYS A 67 -7.01 -22.31 -8.79
CA LYS A 67 -8.32 -21.74 -8.40
C LYS A 67 -8.66 -20.47 -9.20
N ILE A 68 -7.69 -19.57 -9.36
CA ILE A 68 -7.87 -18.31 -10.10
C ILE A 68 -8.15 -18.55 -11.59
N SER A 69 -7.70 -19.67 -12.16
CA SER A 69 -7.94 -19.99 -13.57
C SER A 69 -9.41 -20.19 -13.94
N ASP A 70 -10.25 -20.52 -12.95
CA ASP A 70 -11.71 -20.61 -13.09
C ASP A 70 -12.43 -19.29 -12.72
N TYR A 71 -11.71 -18.27 -12.27
CA TYR A 71 -12.30 -17.01 -11.82
C TYR A 71 -12.32 -16.00 -12.95
N HIS A 72 -13.42 -15.25 -13.04
CA HIS A 72 -13.65 -14.31 -14.12
C HIS A 72 -13.96 -12.91 -13.60
N LYS A 73 -13.89 -11.94 -14.51
CA LYS A 73 -14.42 -10.60 -14.27
C LYS A 73 -15.82 -10.71 -13.66
N ASN A 74 -16.08 -9.84 -12.68
CA ASN A 74 -17.33 -9.78 -11.94
C ASN A 74 -17.59 -10.92 -10.94
N ASP A 75 -16.63 -11.81 -10.69
CA ASP A 75 -16.69 -12.68 -9.51
C ASP A 75 -16.36 -11.88 -8.25
N MET A 76 -17.08 -12.13 -7.15
CA MET A 76 -16.75 -11.57 -5.84
C MET A 76 -15.78 -12.50 -5.12
N ILE A 77 -14.67 -11.93 -4.65
CA ILE A 77 -13.54 -12.67 -4.13
C ILE A 77 -13.26 -12.23 -2.70
N TYR A 78 -13.18 -13.19 -1.79
CA TYR A 78 -12.58 -13.01 -0.48
C TYR A 78 -11.13 -13.51 -0.50
N LEU A 79 -10.20 -12.64 -0.10
CA LEU A 79 -8.77 -12.89 -0.16
C LEU A 79 -8.13 -12.50 1.17
N LYS A 80 -7.26 -13.38 1.66
CA LYS A 80 -6.29 -13.05 2.70
C LYS A 80 -4.89 -13.14 2.11
N GLY A 81 -4.07 -12.13 2.34
CA GLY A 81 -2.74 -12.03 1.78
C GLY A 81 -1.77 -11.21 2.63
N VAL A 82 -0.62 -10.95 2.06
CA VAL A 82 0.46 -10.13 2.63
C VAL A 82 0.90 -9.07 1.64
N LEU A 83 1.21 -7.88 2.13
CA LEU A 83 1.78 -6.82 1.31
C LEU A 83 3.26 -7.14 1.06
N THR A 84 3.63 -7.28 -0.21
CA THR A 84 4.94 -7.74 -0.66
C THR A 84 5.63 -6.63 -1.45
N THR A 85 6.93 -6.46 -1.23
CA THR A 85 7.77 -5.58 -2.04
C THR A 85 8.82 -6.39 -2.80
N GLN A 86 9.08 -6.00 -4.04
CA GLN A 86 10.09 -6.64 -4.89
C GLN A 86 10.84 -5.60 -5.71
N GLU A 87 12.16 -5.70 -5.74
CA GLU A 87 12.98 -4.94 -6.67
C GLU A 87 12.77 -5.43 -8.10
N ILE A 88 12.53 -4.50 -9.02
CA ILE A 88 12.25 -4.77 -10.42
C ILE A 88 12.98 -3.76 -11.32
N ILE A 89 13.26 -4.22 -12.54
CA ILE A 89 13.74 -3.35 -13.62
C ILE A 89 12.52 -2.97 -14.46
N LYS A 90 12.31 -1.67 -14.66
CA LYS A 90 11.28 -1.16 -15.58
C LYS A 90 11.96 -0.77 -16.89
N ARG A 91 11.31 -1.07 -18.02
CA ARG A 91 11.81 -0.71 -19.36
C ARG A 91 10.73 0.01 -20.17
N PRO A 92 10.36 1.25 -19.81
CA PRO A 92 9.52 2.08 -20.66
C PRO A 92 10.17 2.27 -22.04
N THR A 93 9.31 2.44 -23.04
CA THR A 93 9.71 2.68 -24.43
C THR A 93 9.45 4.13 -24.80
N CYS A 94 10.42 4.79 -25.42
CA CYS A 94 10.26 6.16 -25.90
C CYS A 94 9.17 6.22 -26.99
N PRO A 95 8.14 7.07 -26.86
CA PRO A 95 7.07 7.15 -27.87
C PRO A 95 7.55 7.73 -29.21
N ASN A 96 8.67 8.46 -29.23
CA ASN A 96 9.20 9.10 -30.44
C ASN A 96 10.15 8.18 -31.24
N CYS A 97 11.12 7.54 -30.58
CA CYS A 97 12.18 6.77 -31.26
C CYS A 97 12.19 5.28 -30.91
N GLN A 98 11.26 4.81 -30.09
CA GLN A 98 11.14 3.42 -29.63
C GLN A 98 12.36 2.87 -28.86
N SER A 99 13.34 3.71 -28.53
CA SER A 99 14.46 3.29 -27.68
C SER A 99 13.97 2.98 -26.26
N PRO A 100 14.45 1.88 -25.64
CA PRO A 100 14.13 1.55 -24.27
C PRO A 100 14.81 2.54 -23.31
N ILE A 101 14.15 2.85 -22.21
CA ILE A 101 14.67 3.70 -21.13
C ILE A 101 14.69 2.85 -19.85
N PRO A 102 15.79 2.16 -19.53
CA PRO A 102 15.85 1.29 -18.36
C PRO A 102 15.80 2.09 -17.05
N ILE A 103 15.06 1.57 -16.07
CA ILE A 103 15.00 2.08 -14.70
C ILE A 103 15.34 0.89 -13.79
N ASP A 104 16.60 0.78 -13.39
CA ASP A 104 17.18 -0.43 -12.80
C ASP A 104 16.92 -0.61 -11.30
N LYS A 105 16.42 0.42 -10.60
CA LYS A 105 16.17 0.43 -9.15
C LYS A 105 14.74 0.80 -8.81
N ALA A 106 13.78 0.15 -9.45
CA ALA A 106 12.39 0.33 -9.12
C ALA A 106 11.90 -0.71 -8.11
N ASN A 107 10.89 -0.34 -7.32
CA ASN A 107 10.21 -1.26 -6.42
C ASN A 107 8.78 -1.47 -6.92
N ALA A 108 8.35 -2.73 -6.96
CA ALA A 108 6.96 -3.13 -7.08
C ALA A 108 6.41 -3.44 -5.70
N THR A 109 5.18 -3.02 -5.44
CA THR A 109 4.43 -3.40 -4.24
C THR A 109 3.13 -4.03 -4.68
N TYR A 110 2.85 -5.24 -4.20
CA TYR A 110 1.65 -6.02 -4.53
C TYR A 110 1.16 -6.82 -3.33
N ILE A 111 -0.05 -7.36 -3.41
CA ILE A 111 -0.52 -8.34 -2.45
C ILE A 111 -0.16 -9.73 -2.96
N THR A 112 0.52 -10.51 -2.12
CA THR A 112 0.70 -11.95 -2.34
C THR A 112 -0.44 -12.67 -1.61
N PRO A 113 -1.30 -13.43 -2.32
CA PRO A 113 -2.38 -14.15 -1.68
C PRO A 113 -1.84 -15.35 -0.88
N ILE A 114 -2.43 -15.57 0.29
CA ILE A 114 -2.24 -16.76 1.14
C ILE A 114 -3.49 -17.64 1.07
N PHE A 115 -4.65 -17.02 0.93
CA PHE A 115 -5.93 -17.68 0.79
C PHE A 115 -6.80 -16.89 -0.20
N ILE A 116 -7.57 -17.61 -1.01
CA ILE A 116 -8.54 -17.03 -1.92
C ILE A 116 -9.78 -17.92 -1.97
N LYS A 117 -10.95 -17.28 -2.06
CA LYS A 117 -12.24 -17.95 -2.24
C LYS A 117 -13.17 -17.06 -3.07
N ARG A 118 -13.74 -17.62 -4.15
CA ARG A 118 -14.91 -17.05 -4.82
C ARG A 118 -16.13 -17.18 -3.90
N MET A 119 -16.79 -16.06 -3.67
CA MET A 119 -17.98 -15.93 -2.82
C MET A 119 -19.22 -15.94 -3.70
N GLU A 120 -19.27 -15.04 -4.69
CA GLU A 120 -20.33 -14.95 -5.68
C GLU A 120 -19.72 -14.98 -7.10
N GLN A 121 -20.46 -15.52 -8.07
CA GLN A 121 -20.01 -15.67 -9.45
C GLN A 121 -20.79 -14.73 -10.38
N ASN A 122 -20.09 -14.05 -11.29
CA ASN A 122 -20.65 -13.23 -12.37
C ASN A 122 -21.77 -12.27 -11.92
N VAL A 123 -21.51 -11.48 -10.89
CA VAL A 123 -22.50 -10.51 -10.38
C VAL A 123 -22.57 -9.27 -11.28
N THR A 124 -23.72 -8.60 -11.31
CA THR A 124 -23.81 -7.27 -11.94
C THR A 124 -23.09 -6.22 -11.12
N ASP A 125 -22.72 -5.09 -11.72
CA ASP A 125 -22.07 -3.97 -11.00
C ASP A 125 -22.93 -3.44 -9.85
N ALA A 126 -24.27 -3.43 -10.01
CA ALA A 126 -25.19 -3.03 -8.96
C ALA A 126 -25.20 -4.02 -7.79
N GLN A 127 -25.26 -5.32 -8.07
CA GLN A 127 -25.18 -6.36 -7.03
C GLN A 127 -23.82 -6.32 -6.31
N ALA A 128 -22.72 -6.17 -7.05
CA ALA A 128 -21.40 -6.05 -6.46
C ALA A 128 -21.31 -4.85 -5.52
N LEU A 129 -21.88 -3.71 -5.90
CA LEU A 129 -21.89 -2.52 -5.04
C LEU A 129 -22.66 -2.76 -3.73
N GLU A 130 -23.81 -3.43 -3.78
CA GLU A 130 -24.58 -3.73 -2.57
C GLU A 130 -23.82 -4.72 -1.66
N LEU A 131 -23.20 -5.76 -2.23
CA LEU A 131 -22.35 -6.68 -1.47
C LEU A 131 -21.14 -5.97 -0.85
N LEU A 132 -20.49 -5.08 -1.61
CA LEU A 132 -19.37 -4.28 -1.14
C LEU A 132 -19.78 -3.36 0.02
N LYS A 133 -20.95 -2.70 -0.08
CA LYS A 133 -21.50 -1.85 0.99
C LYS A 133 -21.79 -2.64 2.26
N ASP A 134 -22.40 -3.81 2.13
CA ASP A 134 -22.70 -4.71 3.26
C ASP A 134 -21.42 -5.18 3.96
N SER A 135 -20.37 -5.46 3.17
CA SER A 135 -19.06 -5.92 3.64
C SER A 135 -18.00 -4.80 3.70
N CYS A 136 -18.42 -3.54 3.84
CA CYS A 136 -17.52 -2.37 3.69
C CYS A 136 -16.32 -2.43 4.65
N GLU A 137 -16.54 -2.84 5.90
CA GLU A 137 -15.49 -2.91 6.93
C GLU A 137 -14.39 -3.96 6.67
N ILE A 138 -14.67 -4.95 5.82
CA ILE A 138 -13.72 -6.01 5.47
C ILE A 138 -13.32 -5.98 3.99
N SER A 139 -13.82 -5.00 3.22
CA SER A 139 -13.54 -4.91 1.79
C SER A 139 -12.06 -4.61 1.53
N ASN A 140 -11.43 -3.80 2.37
CA ASN A 140 -10.01 -3.47 2.26
C ASN A 140 -9.42 -3.13 3.64
N GLN A 141 -8.81 -4.12 4.27
CA GLN A 141 -8.18 -4.00 5.58
C GLN A 141 -6.70 -4.35 5.50
N ALA A 142 -5.88 -3.55 6.17
CA ALA A 142 -4.44 -3.76 6.33
C ALA A 142 -4.06 -3.64 7.80
N MET A 143 -3.51 -4.73 8.36
CA MET A 143 -2.99 -4.78 9.72
C MET A 143 -1.49 -5.10 9.68
N ILE A 144 -0.66 -4.11 10.01
CA ILE A 144 0.78 -4.15 9.78
C ILE A 144 1.54 -3.79 11.06
N VAL A 145 2.56 -4.58 11.39
CA VAL A 145 3.58 -4.21 12.38
C VAL A 145 4.92 -4.14 11.70
N GLY A 146 5.59 -2.99 11.82
CA GLY A 146 6.88 -2.76 11.18
C GLY A 146 7.73 -1.73 11.90
N THR A 147 8.99 -1.66 11.49
CA THR A 147 9.99 -0.72 12.04
C THR A 147 10.36 0.30 10.97
N LEU A 148 10.41 1.59 11.31
CA LEU A 148 10.74 2.64 10.35
C LEU A 148 12.18 2.49 9.84
N CYS A 149 12.33 2.46 8.52
CA CYS A 149 13.64 2.39 7.85
C CYS A 149 14.36 3.75 7.77
N ARG A 150 13.61 4.83 7.96
CA ARG A 150 14.06 6.21 7.80
C ARG A 150 13.12 7.16 8.55
N ASP A 151 13.60 8.35 8.82
CA ASP A 151 12.80 9.41 9.46
C ASP A 151 11.58 9.77 8.58
N PRO A 152 10.43 10.08 9.21
CA PRO A 152 9.21 10.45 8.51
C PRO A 152 9.39 11.75 7.73
N GLN A 153 8.81 11.81 6.53
CA GLN A 153 8.80 13.00 5.68
C GLN A 153 7.42 13.65 5.70
N SER A 154 7.31 14.78 6.39
CA SER A 154 6.07 15.56 6.47
C SER A 154 6.01 16.67 5.42
N PHE A 155 4.82 16.89 4.89
CA PHE A 155 4.52 17.96 3.94
C PHE A 155 3.16 18.58 4.29
N THR A 156 3.14 19.91 4.44
CA THR A 156 1.92 20.67 4.65
C THR A 156 1.63 21.49 3.40
N SER A 157 0.47 21.22 2.79
CA SER A 157 0.00 21.97 1.62
C SER A 157 -0.39 23.41 1.99
N LYS A 158 -0.42 24.31 1.00
CA LYS A 158 -0.92 25.69 1.16
C LYS A 158 -2.35 25.77 1.71
N LYS A 159 -3.15 24.71 1.56
CA LYS A 159 -4.52 24.59 2.06
C LYS A 159 -4.61 23.99 3.47
N GLY A 160 -3.47 23.82 4.16
CA GLY A 160 -3.40 23.31 5.53
C GLY A 160 -3.45 21.78 5.69
N LYS A 161 -3.69 21.02 4.61
CA LYS A 161 -3.63 19.55 4.66
C LYS A 161 -2.20 19.07 4.88
N THR A 162 -2.01 18.24 5.90
CA THR A 162 -0.71 17.68 6.28
C THR A 162 -0.65 16.21 5.86
N THR A 163 0.48 15.79 5.30
CA THR A 163 0.75 14.39 4.96
C THR A 163 2.11 13.99 5.49
N THR A 164 2.22 12.81 6.08
CA THR A 164 3.50 12.25 6.53
C THR A 164 3.73 10.90 5.86
N ASN A 165 4.89 10.74 5.22
CA ASN A 165 5.25 9.52 4.53
C ASN A 165 6.44 8.87 5.22
N TYR A 166 6.37 7.55 5.44
CA TYR A 166 7.47 6.78 5.99
C TYR A 166 7.46 5.36 5.41
N GLN A 167 8.63 4.71 5.46
CA GLN A 167 8.81 3.35 4.97
C GLN A 167 9.04 2.42 6.15
N LEU A 168 8.34 1.29 6.16
CA LEU A 168 8.48 0.28 7.20
C LEU A 168 9.30 -0.90 6.69
N ALA A 169 10.12 -1.49 7.55
CA ALA A 169 10.62 -2.85 7.42
C ALA A 169 9.62 -3.80 8.11
N VAL A 170 8.98 -4.66 7.32
CA VAL A 170 7.97 -5.61 7.77
C VAL A 170 8.49 -7.02 7.58
N ASN A 171 8.82 -7.70 8.68
CA ASN A 171 9.32 -9.06 8.63
C ASN A 171 8.21 -10.05 8.28
N ARG A 172 8.48 -10.94 7.33
CA ARG A 172 7.52 -11.96 6.87
C ARG A 172 7.23 -12.96 7.99
N LYS A 173 5.93 -13.23 8.22
CA LYS A 173 5.46 -14.38 9.02
C LYS A 173 5.38 -15.65 8.20
N TYR A 174 5.03 -15.50 6.93
CA TYR A 174 4.75 -16.61 6.02
C TYR A 174 5.94 -16.83 5.10
N PHE A 175 6.26 -18.10 4.87
CA PHE A 175 7.12 -18.48 3.78
C PHE A 175 6.34 -18.34 2.48
N ILE A 176 6.80 -17.49 1.57
CA ILE A 176 6.25 -17.41 0.22
C ILE A 176 6.91 -18.54 -0.56
N LYS A 177 6.16 -19.63 -0.80
CA LYS A 177 6.68 -20.89 -1.38
C LYS A 177 7.55 -20.65 -2.62
N ASP A 178 7.10 -19.75 -3.49
CA ASP A 178 7.72 -19.45 -4.79
C ASP A 178 8.44 -18.09 -4.81
N GLY A 179 8.73 -17.54 -3.63
CA GLY A 179 9.55 -16.35 -3.46
C GLY A 179 11.02 -16.71 -3.27
N ASP A 180 11.90 -15.72 -3.36
CA ASP A 180 13.29 -15.90 -2.95
C ASP A 180 13.32 -16.17 -1.41
N PRO A 181 13.81 -17.35 -0.96
CA PRO A 181 13.84 -17.72 0.45
C PRO A 181 14.76 -16.81 1.28
N MET A 182 15.66 -16.05 0.64
CA MET A 182 16.50 -15.05 1.29
C MET A 182 15.74 -13.77 1.59
N VAL A 183 14.66 -13.47 0.88
CA VAL A 183 13.84 -12.28 1.11
C VAL A 183 12.88 -12.54 2.28
N LYS A 184 13.24 -11.98 3.44
CA LYS A 184 12.51 -12.15 4.70
C LYS A 184 11.79 -10.88 5.17
N THR A 185 11.97 -9.77 4.47
CA THR A 185 11.46 -8.47 4.88
C THR A 185 10.89 -7.74 3.66
N ASP A 186 9.73 -7.13 3.84
CA ASP A 186 9.08 -6.26 2.87
C ASP A 186 9.19 -4.80 3.33
N TYR A 187 9.21 -3.87 2.38
CA TYR A 187 9.47 -2.45 2.64
C TYR A 187 8.34 -1.50 2.20
N PRO A 188 7.10 -1.72 2.64
CA PRO A 188 5.97 -0.92 2.19
C PRO A 188 6.03 0.53 2.66
N TRP A 189 5.36 1.40 1.91
CA TRP A 189 5.18 2.80 2.25
C TRP A 189 3.86 3.02 2.99
N VAL A 190 3.92 3.87 4.01
CA VAL A 190 2.77 4.40 4.71
C VAL A 190 2.63 5.88 4.36
N ARG A 191 1.39 6.32 4.14
CA ARG A 191 1.05 7.74 4.03
C ARG A 191 -0.08 8.05 5.00
N SER A 192 0.22 8.77 6.07
CA SER A 192 -0.78 9.32 6.99
C SER A 192 -1.22 10.72 6.58
N TYR A 193 -2.40 11.10 7.06
CA TYR A 193 -3.06 12.38 6.77
C TYR A 193 -3.44 13.11 8.05
N ASP A 194 -3.47 14.44 7.96
CA ASP A 194 -4.04 15.36 8.94
C ASP A 194 -3.53 15.12 10.38
N LYS A 195 -4.41 14.74 11.32
CA LYS A 195 -4.02 14.56 12.73
C LYS A 195 -2.99 13.44 12.89
N ILE A 196 -3.20 12.29 12.23
CA ILE A 196 -2.26 11.17 12.27
C ILE A 196 -0.93 11.59 11.66
N ALA A 197 -0.94 12.34 10.55
CA ALA A 197 0.30 12.83 9.93
C ALA A 197 1.13 13.71 10.87
N LYS A 198 0.49 14.63 11.60
CA LYS A 198 1.16 15.49 12.58
C LYS A 198 1.76 14.67 13.72
N ASN A 199 0.97 13.77 14.30
CA ASN A 199 1.45 12.89 15.37
C ASN A 199 2.61 12.02 14.89
N ASP A 200 2.50 11.42 13.69
CA ASP A 200 3.55 10.59 13.10
C ASP A 200 4.84 11.38 12.86
N ALA A 201 4.74 12.65 12.47
CA ALA A 201 5.90 13.50 12.23
C ALA A 201 6.65 13.87 13.53
N GLU A 202 5.93 13.97 14.65
CA GLU A 202 6.49 14.34 15.94
C GLU A 202 6.97 13.11 16.74
N ALA A 203 6.21 12.01 16.68
CA ALA A 203 6.45 10.82 17.50
C ALA A 203 7.43 9.82 16.89
N LEU A 204 7.54 9.78 15.56
CA LEU A 204 8.30 8.75 14.86
C LEU A 204 9.68 9.23 14.42
N SER A 205 10.63 8.31 14.47
CA SER A 205 11.98 8.44 13.93
C SER A 205 12.46 7.10 13.37
N THR A 206 13.64 7.09 12.75
CA THR A 206 14.28 5.84 12.31
C THR A 206 14.35 4.85 13.47
N ASN A 207 14.00 3.58 13.23
CA ASN A 207 13.88 2.50 14.22
C ASN A 207 12.68 2.56 15.18
N SER A 208 11.76 3.52 15.03
CA SER A 208 10.45 3.46 15.69
C SER A 208 9.66 2.22 15.21
N GLU A 209 9.08 1.47 16.14
CA GLU A 209 8.21 0.31 15.86
C GLU A 209 6.75 0.74 16.01
N VAL A 210 5.92 0.43 15.02
CA VAL A 210 4.51 0.82 14.98
C VAL A 210 3.60 -0.36 14.64
N LEU A 211 2.38 -0.32 15.16
CA LEU A 211 1.24 -1.13 14.69
C LEU A 211 0.29 -0.20 13.93
N ILE A 212 -0.11 -0.61 12.74
CA ILE A 212 -1.01 0.14 11.86
C ILE A 212 -2.25 -0.71 11.60
N ASP A 213 -3.42 -0.13 11.89
CA ASP A 213 -4.70 -0.55 11.33
C ASP A 213 -5.11 0.45 10.25
N GLY A 214 -5.37 -0.03 9.04
CA GLY A 214 -5.53 0.81 7.87
C GLY A 214 -6.13 0.08 6.68
N PHE A 215 -5.90 0.65 5.50
CA PHE A 215 -6.31 0.07 4.23
C PHE A 215 -5.21 0.23 3.17
N ILE A 216 -5.33 -0.53 2.08
CA ILE A 216 -4.46 -0.42 0.91
C ILE A 216 -5.00 0.61 -0.06
N ASN A 217 -4.21 1.66 -0.29
CA ASN A 217 -4.44 2.63 -1.34
C ASN A 217 -3.63 2.27 -2.59
N SER A 218 -4.31 2.19 -3.73
CA SER A 218 -3.72 1.94 -5.04
C SER A 218 -3.68 3.24 -5.84
N ARG A 219 -2.53 3.58 -6.41
CA ARG A 219 -2.40 4.73 -7.32
C ARG A 219 -1.42 4.44 -8.43
N ILE A 220 -1.58 5.13 -9.56
CA ILE A 220 -0.65 5.08 -10.68
C ILE A 220 0.13 6.40 -10.68
N PRO A 221 1.43 6.40 -10.29
CA PRO A 221 2.24 7.60 -10.37
C PRO A 221 2.56 7.95 -11.81
N THR A 222 2.47 9.22 -12.16
CA THR A 222 3.00 9.75 -13.42
C THR A 222 4.40 10.32 -13.17
N ARG A 223 5.36 9.96 -14.02
CA ARG A 223 6.75 10.45 -13.97
C ARG A 223 7.10 11.08 -15.29
N LYS A 224 7.79 12.23 -15.27
CA LYS A 224 8.38 12.79 -16.48
C LYS A 224 9.68 12.05 -16.79
N LEU A 225 9.77 11.47 -17.99
CA LEU A 225 10.96 10.80 -18.51
C LEU A 225 11.53 11.59 -19.68
N THR A 226 12.85 11.51 -19.84
CA THR A 226 13.56 12.06 -21.00
C THR A 226 14.35 10.94 -21.67
N CYS A 227 14.14 10.75 -22.97
CA CYS A 227 14.84 9.73 -23.74
C CYS A 227 16.28 10.18 -24.02
N GLU A 228 17.25 9.37 -23.61
CA GLU A 228 18.67 9.66 -23.85
C GLU A 228 19.06 9.59 -25.34
N ALA A 229 18.35 8.79 -26.15
CA ALA A 229 18.67 8.61 -27.57
C ALA A 229 18.22 9.78 -28.46
N CYS A 230 17.09 10.44 -28.15
CA CYS A 230 16.53 11.49 -29.00
C CYS A 230 16.15 12.79 -28.26
N GLY A 231 16.36 12.87 -26.95
CA GLY A 231 16.06 14.04 -26.12
C GLY A 231 14.56 14.28 -25.86
N HIS A 232 13.66 13.47 -26.44
CA HIS A 232 12.22 13.65 -26.28
C HIS A 232 11.79 13.40 -24.83
N SER A 233 11.05 14.36 -24.25
CA SER A 233 10.51 14.28 -22.89
C SER A 233 9.01 14.02 -22.92
N PHE A 234 8.55 13.08 -22.09
CA PHE A 234 7.15 12.67 -22.03
C PHE A 234 6.75 12.23 -20.62
N ASP A 235 5.46 12.29 -20.34
CA ASP A 235 4.89 11.77 -19.10
C ASP A 235 4.60 10.29 -19.24
N TRP A 236 5.13 9.49 -18.30
CA TRP A 236 4.99 8.06 -18.27
C TRP A 236 4.20 7.64 -17.03
N ASN A 237 3.12 6.89 -17.25
CA ASN A 237 2.37 6.25 -16.18
C ASN A 237 3.13 5.00 -15.73
N ASP A 238 3.59 5.03 -14.49
CA ASP A 238 4.34 3.94 -13.88
C ASP A 238 3.40 2.75 -13.54
N LEU A 239 3.97 1.65 -13.07
CA LEU A 239 3.19 0.55 -12.50
C LEU A 239 2.36 1.03 -11.30
N PRO A 240 1.17 0.46 -11.08
CA PRO A 240 0.40 0.71 -9.87
C PRO A 240 1.25 0.48 -8.62
N VAL A 241 1.22 1.43 -7.69
CA VAL A 241 1.87 1.35 -6.38
C VAL A 241 0.81 1.21 -5.31
N LEU A 242 1.11 0.36 -4.32
CA LEU A 242 0.29 0.17 -3.14
C LEU A 242 0.96 0.86 -1.96
N GLU A 243 0.18 1.69 -1.25
CA GLU A 243 0.55 2.39 -0.04
C GLU A 243 -0.45 2.04 1.07
N ILE A 244 0.01 2.01 2.31
CA ILE A 244 -0.88 1.84 3.47
C ILE A 244 -1.36 3.22 3.90
N ILE A 245 -2.66 3.38 4.06
CA ILE A 245 -3.26 4.57 4.68
C ILE A 245 -3.80 4.14 6.05
N PRO A 246 -3.31 4.71 7.15
CA PRO A 246 -3.74 4.33 8.48
C PRO A 246 -5.11 4.91 8.81
N TYR A 247 -5.96 4.11 9.46
CA TYR A 247 -7.05 4.59 10.30
C TYR A 247 -6.56 4.92 11.70
N SER A 248 -5.60 4.15 12.20
CA SER A 248 -4.90 4.40 13.45
C SER A 248 -3.45 3.92 13.36
N VAL A 249 -2.62 4.51 14.22
CA VAL A 249 -1.22 4.13 14.41
C VAL A 249 -0.97 4.03 15.90
N GLU A 250 -0.58 2.85 16.35
CA GLU A 250 -0.13 2.61 17.72
C GLU A 250 1.39 2.67 17.76
N TYR A 251 1.91 3.58 18.59
CA TYR A 251 3.34 3.78 18.79
C TYR A 251 3.86 2.75 19.79
N LEU A 252 4.72 1.83 19.32
CA LEU A 252 5.18 0.70 20.13
C LEU A 252 6.52 1.00 20.81
N LYS A 253 7.64 0.86 20.07
CA LYS A 253 8.99 1.02 20.63
C LYS A 253 9.72 2.16 19.94
N ASN A 254 10.62 2.81 20.67
CA ASN A 254 11.45 3.90 20.16
C ASN A 254 10.63 5.03 19.51
N CYS A 255 9.42 5.28 20.03
CA CYS A 255 8.59 6.41 19.65
C CYS A 255 8.57 7.39 20.82
N LYS A 256 8.43 8.68 20.53
CA LYS A 256 8.12 9.65 21.58
C LYS A 256 6.67 9.52 21.99
N SER A 257 6.40 9.50 23.28
CA SER A 257 5.05 9.64 23.82
C SER A 257 4.55 11.08 23.62
N LEU A 258 3.22 11.24 23.62
CA LEU A 258 2.62 12.58 23.52
C LEU A 258 3.02 13.47 24.71
N GLU A 259 3.15 12.91 25.91
CA GLU A 259 3.61 13.63 27.09
C GLU A 259 5.05 14.14 26.96
N GLU A 260 5.95 13.32 26.40
CA GLU A 260 7.33 13.74 26.12
C GLU A 260 7.36 14.86 25.07
N ILE A 261 6.53 14.76 24.03
CA ILE A 261 6.43 15.79 22.98
C ILE A 261 5.91 17.12 23.56
N ASP A 262 4.86 17.07 24.40
CA ASP A 262 4.28 18.26 25.01
C ASP A 262 5.29 18.93 25.96
N LYS A 263 6.00 18.13 26.75
CA LYS A 263 7.05 18.64 27.63
C LYS A 263 8.19 19.30 26.86
N GLU A 264 8.66 18.68 25.77
CA GLU A 264 9.68 19.27 24.90
C GLU A 264 9.20 20.60 24.30
N LYS A 265 7.92 20.72 23.93
CA LYS A 265 7.34 21.97 23.41
C LYS A 265 7.30 23.07 24.45
N ASP A 266 6.87 22.74 25.67
CA ASP A 266 6.84 23.69 26.79
C ASP A 266 8.26 24.17 27.14
N GLU A 267 9.22 23.25 27.26
CA GLU A 267 10.63 23.59 27.49
C GLU A 267 11.21 24.46 26.36
N LEU A 268 10.86 24.19 25.10
CA LEU A 268 11.31 25.00 23.96
C LEU A 268 10.70 26.42 23.99
N ALA A 269 9.41 26.52 24.35
CA ALA A 269 8.70 27.79 24.46
C ALA A 269 9.27 28.67 25.57
N GLU A 270 9.54 28.10 26.74
CA GLU A 270 10.20 28.79 27.86
C GLU A 270 11.58 29.32 27.46
N ASN A 271 12.40 28.48 26.81
CA ASN A 271 13.72 28.87 26.33
C ASN A 271 13.67 30.01 25.30
N LEU A 272 12.67 30.03 24.42
CA LEU A 272 12.49 31.09 23.43
C LEU A 272 12.09 32.42 24.10
N VAL A 273 11.19 32.37 25.09
CA VAL A 273 10.82 33.55 25.88
C VAL A 273 12.03 34.12 26.62
N ASP A 274 12.84 33.26 27.24
CA ASP A 274 14.06 33.64 27.94
C ASP A 274 15.11 34.28 27.01
N GLN A 275 15.17 33.87 25.74
CA GLN A 275 16.05 34.49 24.74
C GLN A 275 15.56 35.88 24.34
N ILE A 276 14.26 36.04 24.11
CA ILE A 276 13.65 37.33 23.74
C ILE A 276 13.77 38.35 24.88
N LEU A 277 13.67 37.93 26.15
CA LEU A 277 13.79 38.81 27.31
C LEU A 277 15.25 39.23 27.61
N LYS A 278 16.23 38.58 26.98
CA LYS A 278 17.68 38.90 27.14
C LYS A 278 18.23 39.77 26.01
N GLU A 279 17.45 40.04 24.96
CA GLU A 279 17.73 41.02 23.89
C GLU A 279 17.05 42.38 24.18
#